data_AF-A0A413QU21-F1
#
_entry.id   AF-A0A413QU21-F1
#
_cell.length_a   1.000
_cell.length_b   1.000
_cell.length_c   1.000
_cell.angle_alpha   90.00
_cell.angle_beta   90.00
_cell.angle_gamma   90.00
#
_symmetry.space_group_name_H-M   'P 1'
#
loop_
_entity.id
_entity.type
_entity.pdbx_description
1 polymer ?
#
loop_
_entity_poly.entity_id
_entity_poly.type
_entity_poly.pdbx_seq_one_letter_code
_entity_poly.pdbx_strand_id
1 'polypeptide(L)'
;MKVGLVLGSDSDIPVMKKAFDLFNDFGVECEVLLASAHRTPAEVREFASTAQDRGLSCIIAGAGMAAHLPGVIASYTTLPVIGVPLESGSLKGMDALLAIVQMPSGMPVATMAINGAKNAALFAIQIGAVSDPELAARYKAYREKMTRQVMEKNDKLQQMLKTSDTVKTKLNNAAGQVLQAFKK
;
A
#
# COMPACT_ATOMS: atom_id res chain seq x y z
N MET A 1 -11.52 -6.49 -14.58
CA MET A 1 -11.05 -7.15 -13.34
C MET A 1 -11.97 -6.76 -12.18
N LYS A 2 -12.25 -7.69 -11.26
CA LYS A 2 -12.94 -7.42 -9.98
C LYS A 2 -12.10 -7.95 -8.82
N VAL A 3 -12.03 -7.23 -7.71
CA VAL A 3 -11.18 -7.58 -6.54
C VAL A 3 -12.02 -7.66 -5.28
N GLY A 4 -11.75 -8.66 -4.44
CA GLY A 4 -12.29 -8.71 -3.07
C GLY A 4 -11.37 -8.01 -2.08
N LEU A 5 -11.93 -7.24 -1.13
CA LEU A 5 -11.21 -6.57 -0.06
C LEU A 5 -11.83 -6.94 1.29
N VAL A 6 -11.13 -7.75 2.07
CA VAL A 6 -11.62 -8.24 3.37
C VAL A 6 -10.80 -7.66 4.51
N LEU A 7 -11.47 -7.15 5.53
CA LEU A 7 -10.86 -6.63 6.77
C LEU A 7 -11.43 -7.33 8.00
N GLY A 8 -10.56 -7.59 8.98
CA GLY A 8 -10.91 -8.33 10.20
C GLY A 8 -11.59 -7.48 11.28
N SER A 9 -11.40 -6.16 11.23
CA SER A 9 -11.99 -5.19 12.15
C SER A 9 -12.22 -3.83 11.48
N ASP A 10 -13.14 -3.04 12.05
CA ASP A 10 -13.36 -1.63 11.70
C ASP A 10 -12.10 -0.75 11.90
N SER A 11 -11.28 -1.07 12.91
CA SER A 11 -9.99 -0.42 13.15
C SER A 11 -9.02 -0.52 11.97
N ASP A 12 -9.23 -1.46 11.05
CA ASP A 12 -8.36 -1.70 9.89
C ASP A 12 -8.69 -0.73 8.72
N ILE A 13 -9.88 -0.12 8.74
CA ILE A 13 -10.41 0.74 7.67
C ILE A 13 -9.44 1.87 7.28
N PRO A 14 -8.82 2.64 8.20
CA PRO A 14 -7.93 3.74 7.82
C PRO A 14 -6.74 3.32 6.95
N VAL A 15 -6.26 2.07 7.12
CA VAL A 15 -5.19 1.51 6.30
C VAL A 15 -5.76 0.92 5.02
N MET A 16 -6.77 0.06 5.13
CA MET A 16 -7.31 -0.70 4.00
C MET A 16 -8.07 0.17 2.98
N LYS A 17 -8.66 1.30 3.41
CA LYS A 17 -9.29 2.28 2.52
C LYS A 17 -8.34 2.77 1.43
N LYS A 18 -7.03 2.82 1.71
CA LYS A 18 -6.02 3.21 0.71
C LYS A 18 -5.98 2.27 -0.50
N ALA A 19 -6.35 1.00 -0.33
CA ALA A 19 -6.50 0.05 -1.43
C ALA A 19 -7.78 0.34 -2.24
N PHE A 20 -8.90 0.53 -1.55
CA PHE A 20 -10.18 0.88 -2.16
C PHE A 20 -10.13 2.16 -2.99
N ASP A 21 -9.53 3.22 -2.45
CA ASP A 21 -9.37 4.50 -3.14
C ASP A 21 -8.57 4.33 -4.45
N LEU A 22 -7.56 3.46 -4.44
CA LEU A 22 -6.76 3.19 -5.62
C LEU A 22 -7.51 2.37 -6.67
N PHE A 23 -8.39 1.47 -6.27
CA PHE A 23 -9.26 0.77 -7.22
C PHE A 23 -10.22 1.73 -7.91
N ASN A 24 -10.76 2.72 -7.20
CA ASN A 24 -11.58 3.78 -7.81
C ASN A 24 -10.78 4.59 -8.85
N ASP A 25 -9.55 5.00 -8.50
CA ASP A 25 -8.67 5.72 -9.43
C ASP A 25 -8.36 4.92 -10.71
N PHE A 26 -8.32 3.59 -10.59
CA PHE A 26 -8.05 2.66 -11.69
C PHE A 26 -9.32 2.09 -12.32
N GLY A 27 -10.53 2.52 -11.92
CA GLY A 27 -11.79 1.96 -12.41
C GLY A 27 -11.87 0.42 -12.28
N VAL A 28 -11.30 -0.13 -11.21
CA VAL A 28 -11.36 -1.55 -10.88
C VAL A 28 -12.51 -1.76 -9.90
N GLU A 29 -13.42 -2.69 -10.22
CA GLU A 29 -14.52 -3.03 -9.32
C GLU A 29 -13.96 -3.70 -8.06
N CYS A 30 -14.39 -3.20 -6.89
CA CYS A 30 -13.94 -3.70 -5.60
C CYS A 30 -15.14 -4.05 -4.72
N GLU A 31 -15.19 -5.29 -4.27
CA GLU A 31 -16.16 -5.74 -3.29
C GLU A 31 -15.53 -5.77 -1.91
N VAL A 32 -16.18 -5.15 -0.93
CA VAL A 32 -15.63 -4.99 0.43
C VAL A 32 -16.44 -5.79 1.44
N LEU A 33 -15.76 -6.53 2.30
CA LEU A 33 -16.35 -7.27 3.41
C LEU A 33 -15.60 -7.01 4.72
N LEU A 34 -16.35 -6.73 5.78
CA LEU A 34 -15.84 -6.76 7.15
C LEU A 34 -16.20 -8.12 7.77
N ALA A 35 -15.22 -9.01 7.89
CA ALA A 35 -15.40 -10.33 8.46
C ALA A 35 -14.11 -10.80 9.14
N SER A 36 -14.25 -11.37 10.34
CA SER A 36 -13.13 -11.80 11.18
C SER A 36 -12.95 -13.31 11.07
N ALA A 37 -11.75 -13.76 10.73
CA ALA A 37 -11.42 -15.19 10.72
C ALA A 37 -11.65 -15.88 12.07
N HIS A 38 -11.57 -15.14 13.18
CA HIS A 38 -11.76 -15.68 14.53
C HIS A 38 -13.20 -15.55 15.04
N ARG A 39 -13.94 -14.53 14.61
CA ARG A 39 -15.27 -14.20 15.17
C ARG A 39 -16.43 -14.50 14.23
N THR A 40 -16.22 -14.38 12.93
CA THR A 40 -17.22 -14.68 11.87
C THR A 40 -16.65 -15.61 10.79
N PRO A 41 -16.10 -16.79 11.15
CA PRO A 41 -15.42 -17.67 10.21
C PRO A 41 -16.33 -18.19 9.08
N ALA A 42 -17.64 -18.33 9.33
CA ALA A 42 -18.61 -18.75 8.31
C ALA A 42 -18.72 -17.73 7.17
N GLU A 43 -18.77 -16.43 7.48
CA GLU A 43 -18.80 -15.34 6.49
C GLU A 43 -17.51 -15.30 5.67
N VAL A 44 -16.35 -15.49 6.32
CA VAL A 44 -15.06 -15.54 5.62
C VAL A 44 -15.02 -16.71 4.64
N ARG A 45 -15.49 -17.89 5.06
CA ARG A 45 -15.57 -19.08 4.21
C ARG A 45 -16.50 -18.84 3.01
N GLU A 46 -17.70 -18.34 3.26
CA GLU A 46 -18.69 -18.10 2.21
C GLU A 46 -18.15 -17.11 1.17
N PHE A 47 -17.59 -15.99 1.63
CA PHE A 47 -17.01 -14.99 0.73
C PHE A 47 -15.90 -15.57 -0.14
N ALA A 48 -14.96 -16.31 0.46
CA ALA A 48 -13.79 -16.84 -0.22
C ALA A 48 -14.12 -17.98 -1.19
N SER A 49 -14.99 -18.91 -0.78
CA SER A 49 -15.35 -20.09 -1.58
C SER A 49 -16.21 -19.76 -2.80
N THR A 50 -17.03 -18.70 -2.72
CA THR A 50 -17.86 -18.23 -3.85
C THR A 50 -17.21 -17.12 -4.68
N ALA A 51 -16.03 -16.63 -4.27
CA ALA A 51 -15.40 -15.45 -4.88
C ALA A 51 -15.21 -15.60 -6.40
N GLN A 52 -14.77 -16.76 -6.85
CA GLN A 52 -14.52 -17.03 -8.26
C GLN A 52 -15.81 -17.01 -9.08
N ASP A 53 -16.89 -17.61 -8.58
CA ASP A 53 -18.20 -17.62 -9.24
C ASP A 53 -18.78 -16.22 -9.37
N ARG A 54 -18.42 -15.33 -8.44
CA ARG A 54 -18.79 -13.90 -8.44
C ARG A 54 -17.87 -13.04 -9.30
N GLY A 55 -16.92 -13.66 -10.02
CA GLY A 55 -16.03 -13.01 -10.98
C GLY A 55 -14.81 -12.30 -10.36
N LEU A 56 -14.51 -12.53 -9.08
CA LEU A 56 -13.31 -11.95 -8.46
C LEU A 56 -12.05 -12.58 -9.08
N SER A 57 -11.06 -11.76 -9.33
CA SER A 57 -9.77 -12.16 -9.91
C SER A 57 -8.69 -12.37 -8.84
N CYS A 58 -8.83 -11.73 -7.68
CA CYS A 58 -7.98 -11.92 -6.50
C CYS A 58 -8.68 -11.36 -5.24
N ILE A 59 -8.15 -11.69 -4.06
CA ILE A 59 -8.64 -11.19 -2.78
C ILE A 59 -7.49 -10.53 -2.01
N ILE A 60 -7.73 -9.32 -1.49
CA ILE A 60 -6.86 -8.63 -0.55
C ILE A 60 -7.44 -8.80 0.85
N ALA A 61 -6.62 -9.20 1.81
CA ALA A 61 -7.02 -9.38 3.19
C ALA A 61 -6.09 -8.64 4.15
N GLY A 62 -6.66 -7.79 5.02
CA GLY A 62 -5.93 -7.05 6.05
C GLY A 62 -6.20 -7.60 7.45
N ALA A 63 -5.14 -7.86 8.22
CA ALA A 63 -5.27 -8.27 9.62
C ALA A 63 -4.03 -7.89 10.45
N GLY A 64 -4.25 -7.62 11.73
CA GLY A 64 -3.21 -7.35 12.74
C GLY A 64 -3.04 -8.48 13.76
N MET A 65 -2.03 -8.38 14.61
CA MET A 65 -1.69 -9.35 15.67
C MET A 65 -1.51 -10.78 15.11
N ALA A 66 -2.20 -11.77 15.68
CA ALA A 66 -2.28 -13.13 15.15
C ALA A 66 -3.14 -13.15 13.86
N ALA A 67 -2.56 -12.63 12.78
CA ALA A 67 -3.24 -12.23 11.56
C ALA A 67 -3.59 -13.40 10.63
N HIS A 68 -4.56 -14.22 11.02
CA HIS A 68 -4.92 -15.44 10.28
C HIS A 68 -5.82 -15.22 9.05
N LEU A 69 -6.44 -14.04 8.91
CA LEU A 69 -7.45 -13.80 7.87
C LEU A 69 -6.94 -14.10 6.45
N PRO A 70 -5.75 -13.67 6.00
CA PRO A 70 -5.27 -13.98 4.65
C PRO A 70 -5.07 -15.48 4.43
N GLY A 71 -4.48 -16.19 5.39
CA GLY A 71 -4.25 -17.63 5.30
C GLY A 71 -5.55 -18.44 5.29
N VAL A 72 -6.54 -18.04 6.11
CA VAL A 72 -7.86 -18.68 6.13
C VAL A 72 -8.58 -18.49 4.80
N ILE A 73 -8.56 -17.28 4.23
CA ILE A 73 -9.13 -17.04 2.90
C ILE A 73 -8.43 -17.90 1.84
N ALA A 74 -7.09 -17.97 1.85
CA ALA A 74 -6.32 -18.78 0.92
C ALA A 74 -6.66 -20.28 0.99
N SER A 75 -7.07 -20.79 2.16
CA SER A 75 -7.51 -22.19 2.29
C SER A 75 -8.86 -22.51 1.65
N TYR A 76 -9.67 -21.49 1.32
CA TYR A 76 -11.03 -21.67 0.77
C TYR A 76 -11.16 -21.27 -0.69
N THR A 77 -10.09 -20.81 -1.35
CA THR A 77 -10.14 -20.34 -2.73
C THR A 77 -8.90 -20.75 -3.51
N THR A 78 -9.04 -20.85 -4.83
CA THR A 78 -7.89 -20.99 -5.74
C THR A 78 -7.42 -19.66 -6.31
N LEU A 79 -8.15 -18.57 -6.02
CA LEU A 79 -7.77 -17.23 -6.43
C LEU A 79 -6.51 -16.76 -5.69
N PRO A 80 -5.68 -15.91 -6.30
CA PRO A 80 -4.58 -15.26 -5.61
C PRO A 80 -5.08 -14.48 -4.38
N VAL A 81 -4.43 -14.72 -3.23
CA VAL A 81 -4.69 -13.97 -1.99
C VAL A 81 -3.49 -13.10 -1.66
N ILE A 82 -3.76 -11.82 -1.40
CA ILE A 82 -2.78 -10.80 -1.06
C ILE A 82 -2.98 -10.41 0.40
N GLY A 83 -1.98 -10.68 1.23
CA GLY A 83 -2.03 -10.38 2.66
C GLY A 83 -1.43 -9.01 2.98
N VAL A 84 -2.14 -8.20 3.77
CA VAL A 84 -1.64 -6.93 4.29
C VAL A 84 -1.50 -7.05 5.81
N PRO A 85 -0.27 -7.20 6.32
CA PRO A 85 -0.02 -7.12 7.75
C PRO A 85 -0.37 -5.74 8.26
N LEU A 86 -1.16 -5.65 9.31
CA LEU A 86 -1.56 -4.37 9.91
C LEU A 86 -0.76 -4.11 11.18
N GLU A 87 -0.29 -2.86 11.31
CA GLU A 87 0.36 -2.40 12.53
C GLU A 87 -0.68 -2.27 13.64
N SER A 88 -0.58 -3.15 14.63
CA SER A 88 -1.43 -3.15 15.81
C SER A 88 -0.67 -3.78 16.98
N GLY A 89 -1.08 -3.46 18.21
CA GLY A 89 -0.47 -4.04 19.41
C GLY A 89 0.97 -3.60 19.65
N SER A 90 1.67 -4.34 20.51
CA SER A 90 3.01 -3.97 21.01
C SER A 90 4.14 -4.25 20.01
N LEU A 91 3.94 -5.17 19.07
CA LEU A 91 4.98 -5.62 18.14
C LEU A 91 4.97 -4.87 16.80
N LYS A 92 4.16 -3.81 16.68
CA LYS A 92 4.11 -2.92 15.51
C LYS A 92 3.95 -3.66 14.18
N GLY A 93 3.15 -4.73 14.20
CA GLY A 93 2.85 -5.54 13.01
C GLY A 93 3.90 -6.58 12.63
N MET A 94 4.98 -6.75 13.40
CA MET A 94 5.94 -7.85 13.16
C MET A 94 5.29 -9.22 13.37
N ASP A 95 4.44 -9.33 14.39
CA ASP A 95 3.56 -10.48 14.62
C ASP A 95 2.64 -10.76 13.42
N ALA A 96 1.95 -9.73 12.94
CA ALA A 96 1.08 -9.85 11.77
C ALA A 96 1.87 -10.24 10.51
N LEU A 97 3.05 -9.67 10.31
CA LEU A 97 3.90 -9.96 9.15
C LEU A 97 4.28 -11.45 9.13
N LEU A 98 4.79 -11.96 10.24
CA LEU A 98 5.21 -13.36 10.34
C LEU A 98 4.00 -14.32 10.27
N ALA A 99 2.87 -13.95 10.86
CA ALA A 99 1.64 -14.74 10.81
C ALA A 99 1.08 -14.89 9.39
N ILE A 100 1.30 -13.90 8.52
CA ILE A 100 0.80 -13.91 7.13
C ILE A 100 1.82 -14.52 6.17
N VAL A 101 3.11 -14.18 6.28
CA VAL A 101 4.13 -14.57 5.28
C VAL A 101 4.60 -16.02 5.40
N GLN A 102 4.59 -16.59 6.61
CA GLN A 102 5.13 -17.93 6.89
C GLN A 102 4.10 -19.04 6.61
N MET A 103 3.45 -18.99 5.45
CA MET A 103 2.53 -20.05 5.03
C MET A 103 3.27 -21.37 4.76
N PRO A 104 2.65 -22.52 5.06
CA PRO A 104 3.22 -23.82 4.69
C PRO A 104 3.22 -24.03 3.17
N SER A 105 4.10 -24.91 2.69
CA SER A 105 4.19 -25.27 1.28
C SER A 105 2.84 -25.72 0.71
N GLY A 106 2.48 -25.20 -0.46
CA GLY A 106 1.22 -25.51 -1.16
C GLY A 106 0.07 -24.52 -0.90
N MET A 107 0.19 -23.63 0.09
CA MET A 107 -0.85 -22.64 0.42
C MET A 107 -0.29 -21.20 0.42
N PRO A 108 0.05 -20.63 -0.74
CA PRO A 108 0.74 -19.34 -0.80
C PRO A 108 -0.18 -18.15 -0.43
N VAL A 109 0.40 -17.13 0.19
CA VAL A 109 -0.17 -15.78 0.33
C VAL A 109 0.87 -14.77 -0.15
N ALA A 110 0.47 -13.83 -1.01
CA ALA A 110 1.33 -12.75 -1.46
C ALA A 110 1.35 -11.63 -0.40
N THR A 111 2.35 -11.65 0.47
CA THR A 111 2.41 -10.72 1.62
C THR A 111 3.06 -9.39 1.28
N MET A 112 2.38 -8.29 1.60
CA MET A 112 2.89 -6.93 1.42
C MET A 112 3.64 -6.43 2.67
N ALA A 113 4.22 -5.23 2.57
CA ALA A 113 4.76 -4.53 3.73
C ALA A 113 3.68 -4.30 4.80
N ILE A 114 4.11 -4.12 6.06
CA ILE A 114 3.23 -3.69 7.14
C ILE A 114 2.53 -2.38 6.75
N ASN A 115 1.22 -2.33 6.91
CA ASN A 115 0.33 -1.27 6.44
C ASN A 115 0.38 -0.99 4.92
N GLY A 116 0.86 -1.95 4.14
CA GLY A 116 1.11 -1.87 2.70
C GLY A 116 -0.12 -1.95 1.80
N ALA A 117 -1.29 -1.45 2.24
CA ALA A 117 -2.55 -1.57 1.50
C ALA A 117 -2.50 -0.97 0.08
N LYS A 118 -1.78 0.15 -0.13
CA LYS A 118 -1.58 0.71 -1.48
C LYS A 118 -0.83 -0.26 -2.40
N ASN A 119 0.20 -0.92 -1.87
CA ASN A 119 0.96 -1.90 -2.64
C ASN A 119 0.13 -3.14 -2.92
N ALA A 120 -0.74 -3.55 -2.00
CA ALA A 120 -1.67 -4.65 -2.25
C ALA A 120 -2.59 -4.35 -3.45
N ALA A 121 -3.18 -3.14 -3.51
CA ALA A 121 -3.99 -2.72 -4.65
C ALA A 121 -3.17 -2.64 -5.95
N LEU A 122 -1.96 -2.05 -5.92
CA LEU A 122 -1.08 -2.01 -7.10
C LEU A 122 -0.63 -3.40 -7.55
N PHE A 123 -0.47 -4.35 -6.64
CA PHE A 123 -0.12 -5.73 -6.97
C PHE A 123 -1.33 -6.46 -7.58
N ALA A 124 -2.54 -6.28 -7.04
CA ALA A 124 -3.78 -6.74 -7.68
C ALA A 124 -3.94 -6.17 -9.10
N ILE A 125 -3.72 -4.85 -9.28
CA ILE A 125 -3.75 -4.21 -10.60
C ILE A 125 -2.73 -4.84 -11.55
N GLN A 126 -1.52 -5.15 -11.07
CA GLN A 126 -0.51 -5.83 -11.88
C GLN A 126 -0.95 -7.24 -12.29
N ILE A 127 -1.57 -8.02 -11.39
CA ILE A 127 -2.14 -9.33 -11.72
C ILE A 127 -3.14 -9.19 -12.88
N GLY A 128 -4.08 -8.25 -12.80
CA GLY A 128 -5.04 -8.01 -13.88
C GLY A 128 -4.38 -7.53 -15.19
N ALA A 129 -3.41 -6.62 -15.07
CA ALA A 129 -2.71 -6.00 -16.19
C ALA A 129 -1.93 -6.99 -17.07
N VAL A 130 -1.59 -8.19 -16.56
CA VAL A 130 -0.99 -9.25 -17.38
C VAL A 130 -1.88 -9.64 -18.57
N SER A 131 -3.20 -9.53 -18.40
CA SER A 131 -4.19 -9.95 -19.40
C SER A 131 -5.08 -8.81 -19.93
N ASP A 132 -4.93 -7.60 -19.38
CA ASP A 132 -5.72 -6.41 -19.72
C ASP A 132 -4.79 -5.28 -20.17
N PRO A 133 -4.64 -5.06 -21.50
CA PRO A 133 -3.75 -4.02 -22.05
C PRO A 133 -4.13 -2.59 -21.63
N GLU A 134 -5.41 -2.31 -21.41
CA GLU A 134 -5.87 -0.99 -20.99
C GLU A 134 -5.50 -0.73 -19.52
N LEU A 135 -5.71 -1.72 -18.66
CA LEU A 135 -5.25 -1.65 -17.27
C LEU A 135 -3.71 -1.56 -17.17
N ALA A 136 -2.99 -2.27 -18.03
CA ALA A 136 -1.53 -2.17 -18.13
C ALA A 136 -1.07 -0.76 -18.51
N ALA A 137 -1.73 -0.12 -19.48
CA ALA A 137 -1.44 1.26 -19.87
C ALA A 137 -1.70 2.25 -18.72
N ARG A 138 -2.82 2.10 -18.00
CA ARG A 138 -3.14 2.92 -16.81
C ARG A 138 -2.10 2.76 -15.70
N TYR A 139 -1.67 1.53 -15.43
CA TYR A 139 -0.61 1.25 -14.45
C TYR A 139 0.74 1.85 -14.85
N LYS A 140 1.11 1.77 -16.13
CA LYS A 140 2.32 2.42 -16.65
C LYS A 140 2.26 3.94 -16.45
N ALA A 141 1.15 4.58 -16.82
CA ALA A 141 0.95 6.02 -16.64
C ALA A 141 1.01 6.43 -15.16
N TYR A 142 0.47 5.62 -14.26
CA TYR A 142 0.60 5.82 -12.82
C TYR A 142 2.07 5.84 -12.36
N ARG A 143 2.89 4.88 -12.81
CA ARG A 143 4.33 4.84 -12.48
C ARG A 143 5.08 6.06 -13.04
N GLU A 144 4.80 6.45 -14.27
CA GLU A 144 5.40 7.64 -14.89
C GLU A 144 5.04 8.92 -14.12
N LYS A 145 3.78 9.04 -13.66
CA LYS A 145 3.34 10.14 -12.80
C LYS A 145 4.14 10.20 -11.49
N MET A 146 4.37 9.06 -10.83
CA MET A 146 5.19 9.01 -9.61
C MET A 146 6.63 9.45 -9.88
N THR A 147 7.23 9.02 -10.98
CA THR A 147 8.58 9.45 -11.38
C THR A 147 8.63 10.97 -11.56
N ARG A 148 7.68 11.57 -12.29
CA ARG A 148 7.60 13.03 -12.45
C ARG A 148 7.50 13.76 -11.12
N GLN A 149 6.66 13.28 -10.19
CA GLN A 149 6.52 13.88 -8.86
C GLN A 149 7.82 13.87 -8.05
N VAL A 150 8.65 12.83 -8.18
CA VAL A 150 9.97 12.77 -7.52
C VAL A 150 10.92 13.79 -8.15
N MET A 151 10.96 13.87 -9.48
CA MET A 151 11.80 14.83 -10.20
C MET A 151 11.44 16.28 -9.82
N GLU A 152 10.15 16.63 -9.81
CA GLU A 152 9.68 17.95 -9.41
C GLU A 152 10.05 18.31 -7.96
N LYS A 153 9.98 17.34 -7.04
CA LYS A 153 10.40 17.54 -5.65
C LYS A 153 11.91 17.75 -5.56
N ASN A 154 12.69 17.01 -6.34
CA ASN A 154 14.13 17.17 -6.39
C ASN A 154 14.51 18.55 -6.95
N ASP A 155 13.87 19.01 -8.02
CA ASP A 155 14.15 20.34 -8.59
C ASP A 155 13.87 21.46 -7.59
N LYS A 156 12.76 21.36 -6.85
CA LYS A 156 12.43 22.29 -5.75
C LYS A 156 13.50 22.25 -4.66
N LEU A 157 13.95 21.07 -4.25
CA LEU A 157 15.03 20.92 -3.27
C LEU A 157 16.33 21.59 -3.75
N GLN A 158 16.72 21.37 -5.00
CA GLN A 158 17.92 22.00 -5.58
C GLN A 158 17.82 23.52 -5.63
N GLN A 159 16.63 24.07 -5.92
CA GLN A 159 16.40 25.52 -5.85
C GLN A 159 16.56 26.07 -4.43
N MET A 160 15.98 25.39 -3.43
CA MET A 160 16.09 25.78 -2.01
C MET A 160 17.55 25.78 -1.52
N LEU A 161 18.35 24.81 -1.93
CA LEU A 161 19.77 24.72 -1.58
C LEU A 161 20.56 25.90 -2.17
N LYS A 162 20.37 26.21 -3.46
CA LYS A 162 21.03 27.34 -4.13
C LYS A 162 20.68 28.70 -3.49
N THR A 163 19.42 28.90 -3.12
CA THR A 163 19.00 30.13 -2.43
C THR A 163 19.64 30.24 -1.04
N SER A 164 19.73 29.13 -0.31
CA SER A 164 20.34 29.09 1.03
C SER A 164 21.83 29.42 1.00
N ASP A 165 22.58 28.91 0.02
CA ASP A 165 24.00 29.23 -0.15
C ASP A 165 24.18 30.69 -0.55
N THR A 166 23.35 31.20 -1.47
CA THR A 166 23.39 32.62 -1.88
C THR A 166 23.12 33.57 -0.70
N VAL A 167 22.19 33.21 0.19
CA VAL A 167 21.88 33.98 1.41
C VAL A 167 23.04 33.93 2.40
N LYS A 168 23.66 32.76 2.61
CA LYS A 168 24.86 32.62 3.47
C LYS A 168 26.03 33.44 2.94
N THR A 169 26.28 33.43 1.64
CA THR A 169 27.35 34.23 1.02
C THR A 169 27.10 35.72 1.19
N LYS A 170 25.85 36.19 1.01
CA LYS A 170 25.49 37.59 1.25
C LYS A 170 25.64 38.01 2.72
N LEU A 171 25.23 37.16 3.67
CA LEU A 171 25.40 37.42 5.11
C LEU A 171 26.87 37.49 5.52
N ASN A 172 27.70 36.57 5.02
CA ASN A 172 29.13 36.59 5.32
C ASN A 172 29.82 37.84 4.75
N ASN A 173 29.44 38.26 3.55
CA ASN A 173 29.97 39.49 2.94
C ASN A 173 29.51 40.74 3.69
N ALA A 174 28.24 40.80 4.15
CA ALA A 174 27.73 41.90 4.94
C ALA A 174 28.41 41.98 6.33
N ALA A 175 28.60 40.85 7.01
CA ALA A 175 29.32 40.79 8.28
C ALA A 175 30.78 41.25 8.14
N GLY A 176 31.45 40.88 7.05
CA GLY A 176 32.81 41.34 6.73
C GLY A 176 32.90 42.85 6.47
N GLN A 177 31.90 43.44 5.81
CA GLN A 177 31.82 44.89 5.57
C GLN A 177 31.58 45.68 6.86
N VAL A 178 30.72 45.17 7.76
CA VAL A 178 30.49 45.79 9.08
C VAL A 178 31.76 45.77 9.93
N LEU A 179 32.53 44.67 9.92
CA LEU A 179 33.78 44.59 10.68
C LEU A 179 34.89 45.54 10.17
N GLN A 180 34.91 45.83 8.86
CA GLN A 180 35.84 46.83 8.30
C GLN A 180 35.46 48.27 8.67
N ALA A 181 34.17 48.56 8.85
CA ALA A 181 33.70 49.88 9.25
C ALA A 181 34.10 50.26 10.70
N PHE A 182 34.32 49.27 11.58
CA PHE A 182 34.78 49.48 12.96
C PHE A 182 36.32 49.60 13.12
N LYS A 183 37.10 49.37 12.04
CA LYS A 183 38.57 49.44 12.06
C LYS A 183 39.13 50.74 11.46
N LYS A 184 38.28 51.72 11.16
CA LYS A 184 38.65 53.10 10.82
C LYS A 184 38.20 54.03 11.94
#